data_AF-A0A4S2R240-F1
#
_entry.id   AF-A0A4S2R240-F1
#
_cell.length_a   1.000
_cell.length_b   1.000
_cell.length_c   1.000
_cell.angle_alpha   90.00
_cell.angle_beta   90.00
_cell.angle_gamma   90.00
#
_symmetry.space_group_name_H-M   'P 1'
#
loop_
_entity.id
_entity.type
_entity.pdbx_description
1 polymer ?
#
loop_
_entity_poly.entity_id
_entity_poly.type
_entity_poly.pdbx_seq_one_letter_code
_entity_poly.pdbx_strand_id
1 'polypeptide(L)' 'MSVDPTDPETFDDAYEEEPEGAELEAPEADAAEQQADLLRQRSEPMTGRGSDEVDPADAAEQARVVEVNEDEYR' A
#
# COMPACT_ATOMS: atom_id res chain seq x y z
N MET A 1 -13.73 -20.90 -15.42
CA MET A 1 -14.59 -19.72 -15.23
C MET A 1 -13.71 -18.66 -14.58
N SER A 2 -13.73 -17.42 -15.05
CA SER A 2 -13.08 -16.30 -14.34
C SER A 2 -14.10 -15.72 -13.36
N VAL A 3 -13.68 -15.49 -12.14
CA VAL A 3 -14.47 -14.76 -11.13
C VAL A 3 -14.33 -13.26 -11.36
N ASP A 4 -15.39 -12.51 -11.04
CA ASP A 4 -15.40 -11.05 -11.13
C ASP A 4 -14.85 -10.48 -9.81
N PRO A 5 -13.69 -9.82 -9.80
CA PRO A 5 -13.08 -9.30 -8.57
C PRO A 5 -13.85 -8.10 -7.98
N THR A 6 -14.82 -7.54 -8.70
CA THR A 6 -15.64 -6.40 -8.27
C THR A 6 -16.99 -6.79 -7.71
N ASP A 7 -17.39 -8.06 -7.84
CA ASP A 7 -18.62 -8.59 -7.28
C ASP A 7 -18.41 -8.97 -5.80
N PRO A 8 -19.06 -8.28 -4.83
CA PRO A 8 -18.85 -8.57 -3.42
C PRO A 8 -19.30 -9.98 -3.03
N GLU A 9 -20.36 -10.49 -3.68
CA GLU A 9 -20.93 -11.81 -3.42
C GLU A 9 -19.98 -12.95 -3.84
N THR A 10 -18.98 -12.66 -4.69
CA THR A 10 -17.95 -13.62 -5.09
C THR A 10 -17.03 -14.00 -3.91
N PHE A 11 -16.99 -13.20 -2.84
CA PHE A 11 -16.12 -13.42 -1.69
C PHE A 11 -16.86 -13.69 -0.37
N ASP A 12 -18.19 -13.52 -0.31
CA ASP A 12 -18.96 -13.66 0.94
C ASP A 12 -18.85 -15.06 1.57
N ASP A 13 -18.85 -16.13 0.76
CA ASP A 13 -18.69 -17.52 1.23
C ASP A 13 -17.31 -17.79 1.89
N ALA A 14 -16.31 -16.93 1.69
CA ALA A 14 -14.96 -17.11 2.23
C ALA A 14 -14.73 -16.47 3.60
N TYR A 15 -15.61 -15.54 4.02
CA TYR A 15 -15.47 -14.79 5.26
C TYR A 15 -16.41 -15.28 6.39
N GLU A 16 -17.40 -16.12 6.10
CA GLU A 16 -18.33 -16.64 7.12
C GLU A 16 -17.67 -17.66 8.08
N GLU A 17 -16.52 -18.23 7.72
CA GLU A 17 -15.72 -19.11 8.59
C GLU A 17 -14.49 -18.35 9.13
N GLU A 18 -14.67 -17.15 9.67
CA GLU A 18 -13.67 -16.63 10.62
C GLU A 18 -13.75 -17.54 11.85
N PRO A 19 -12.70 -18.34 12.17
CA PRO A 19 -12.78 -19.26 13.29
C PRO A 19 -13.03 -18.44 14.55
N GLU A 20 -14.17 -18.68 15.23
CA GLU A 20 -14.52 -18.05 16.50
C GLU A 20 -13.37 -18.28 17.50
N GLY A 21 -12.43 -17.32 17.58
CA GLY A 21 -11.23 -17.42 18.41
C GLY A 21 -9.88 -17.26 17.70
N ALA A 22 -9.81 -17.04 16.38
CA ALA A 22 -8.59 -16.47 15.79
C ALA A 22 -8.58 -14.95 16.03
N GLU A 23 -8.40 -14.57 17.28
CA GLU A 23 -7.60 -13.37 17.51
C GLU A 23 -6.24 -13.70 16.87
N LEU A 24 -5.99 -13.20 15.66
CA LEU A 24 -4.70 -13.31 14.99
C LEU A 24 -3.71 -12.47 15.83
N GLU A 25 -3.30 -13.02 16.97
CA GLU A 25 -2.31 -12.44 17.86
C GLU A 25 -0.98 -12.54 17.09
N ALA A 26 -0.70 -11.50 16.31
CA ALA A 26 0.60 -11.34 15.68
C ALA A 26 1.66 -11.33 16.79
N PRO A 27 2.84 -11.93 16.58
CA PRO A 27 3.97 -11.81 17.50
C PRO A 27 4.16 -10.35 17.94
N GLU A 28 4.61 -10.11 19.18
CA GLU A 28 4.73 -8.75 19.73
C GLU A 28 5.56 -7.81 18.82
N ALA A 29 6.59 -8.34 18.15
CA ALA A 29 7.39 -7.62 17.18
C ALA A 29 6.56 -7.18 15.96
N ASP A 30 5.82 -8.10 15.37
CA ASP A 30 4.95 -7.86 14.21
C ASP A 30 3.84 -6.86 14.56
N ALA A 31 3.23 -7.00 15.75
CA ALA A 31 2.21 -6.07 16.24
C ALA A 31 2.78 -4.65 16.44
N ALA A 32 4.01 -4.54 16.94
CA ALA A 32 4.70 -3.26 17.10
C ALA A 32 4.99 -2.59 15.75
N GLU A 33 5.37 -3.35 14.73
CA GLU A 33 5.56 -2.85 13.36
C GLU A 33 4.23 -2.38 12.74
N GLN A 34 3.15 -3.16 12.92
CA GLN A 34 1.83 -2.85 12.36
C GLN A 34 1.18 -1.61 13.00
N GLN A 35 1.52 -1.33 14.25
CA GLN A 35 1.04 -0.16 14.99
C GLN A 35 1.94 1.07 14.81
N ALA A 36 3.07 0.95 14.10
CA ALA A 36 3.96 2.06 13.85
C ALA A 36 3.29 3.09 12.93
N ASP A 37 3.53 4.37 13.21
CA ASP A 37 3.04 5.46 12.36
C ASP A 37 3.62 5.32 10.95
N LEU A 38 2.74 5.26 9.94
CA LEU A 38 3.17 5.30 8.55
C LEU A 38 3.79 6.67 8.25
N LEU A 39 5.02 6.67 7.72
CA LEU A 39 5.60 7.87 7.16
C LEU A 39 4.64 8.43 6.11
N ARG A 40 4.24 9.70 6.29
CA ARG A 40 3.43 10.45 5.33
C ARG A 40 4.22 10.82 4.05
N GLN A 41 5.11 9.95 3.57
CA GLN A 41 5.54 9.98 2.18
C GLN A 41 4.39 9.46 1.31
N ARG A 42 3.25 10.15 1.36
CA ARG A 42 2.28 10.07 0.28
C ARG A 42 2.92 10.79 -0.88
N SER A 43 3.25 10.06 -1.94
CA SER A 43 3.52 10.67 -3.23
C SER A 43 2.38 11.65 -3.49
N GLU A 44 2.70 12.94 -3.62
CA GLU A 44 1.69 13.92 -4.00
C GLU A 44 1.03 13.41 -5.29
N PRO A 45 -0.31 13.40 -5.37
CA PRO A 45 -0.97 12.99 -6.59
C PRO A 45 -0.42 13.85 -7.73
N MET A 46 0.03 13.21 -8.82
CA MET A 46 0.59 13.92 -9.96
C MET A 46 -0.48 14.82 -10.58
N THR A 47 -0.48 16.10 -10.22
CA THR A 47 -1.52 17.07 -10.62
C THR A 47 -1.27 17.73 -11.97
N GLY A 48 -0.22 17.32 -12.68
CA GLY A 48 0.21 17.98 -13.92
C GLY A 48 0.90 17.05 -14.90
N ARG A 49 0.24 15.95 -15.32
CA ARG A 49 0.74 15.14 -16.44
C ARG A 49 0.69 15.97 -17.72
N GLY A 50 1.81 16.61 -18.06
CA GLY A 50 2.01 17.24 -19.37
C GLY A 50 2.12 16.15 -20.43
N SER A 51 1.06 15.99 -21.22
CA SER A 51 0.89 15.01 -22.31
C SER A 51 1.05 13.53 -21.89
N ASP A 52 0.18 12.69 -22.44
CA ASP A 52 -0.01 11.26 -22.14
C ASP A 52 1.16 10.34 -22.59
N GLU A 53 2.37 10.89 -22.79
CA GLU A 53 3.47 10.21 -23.48
C GLU A 53 4.39 9.36 -22.58
N VAL A 54 4.22 9.40 -21.26
CA VAL A 54 5.07 8.66 -20.29
C VAL A 54 4.21 7.69 -19.51
N ASP A 55 4.69 6.47 -19.23
CA ASP A 55 4.00 5.49 -18.40
C ASP A 55 3.63 6.07 -17.01
N PRO A 56 2.43 5.78 -16.46
CA PRO A 56 1.99 6.40 -15.21
C PRO A 56 2.83 5.98 -13.99
N ALA A 57 3.36 4.77 -13.98
CA ALA A 57 4.24 4.30 -12.91
C ALA A 57 5.59 5.01 -12.97
N ASP A 58 6.16 5.16 -14.17
CA ASP A 58 7.40 5.90 -14.38
C ASP A 58 7.24 7.38 -13.99
N ALA A 59 6.14 8.01 -14.37
CA ALA A 59 5.88 9.40 -14.04
C ALA A 59 5.75 9.60 -12.52
N ALA A 60 5.09 8.67 -11.82
CA ALA A 60 4.96 8.71 -10.37
C ALA A 60 6.32 8.52 -9.67
N GLU A 61 7.19 7.66 -10.19
CA GLU A 61 8.57 7.51 -9.72
C GLU A 61 9.36 8.81 -9.87
N GLN A 62 9.34 9.42 -11.06
CA GLN A 62 10.10 10.64 -11.35
C GLN A 62 9.62 11.86 -10.54
N ALA A 63 8.36 11.86 -10.12
CA ALA A 63 7.80 12.91 -9.28
C ALA A 63 8.14 12.76 -7.78
N ARG A 64 8.68 11.62 -7.35
CA ARG A 64 9.05 11.42 -5.95
C ARG A 64 10.27 12.27 -5.57
N VAL A 65 10.11 13.07 -4.52
CA VAL A 65 11.23 13.77 -3.89
C VAL A 65 11.91 12.81 -2.92
N VAL A 66 13.16 12.46 -3.22
CA VAL A 66 14.01 11.67 -2.32
C VAL A 66 14.66 12.60 -1.31
N GLU A 67 14.48 12.31 -0.02
CA GLU A 67 15.22 13.00 1.04
C GLU A 67 16.69 12.57 0.97
N VAL A 68 17.58 13.51 0.65
CA VAL A 68 19.02 13.28 0.65
C VAL A 68 19.54 13.63 2.03
N ASN A 69 19.93 12.62 2.82
CA ASN A 69 20.55 12.83 4.11
C ASN A 69 22.07 13.01 3.91
N GLU A 70 22.51 14.25 3.74
CA GLU A 70 23.90 14.60 3.41
C GLU A 70 24.89 14.23 4.53
N ASP A 71 24.40 14.01 5.75
CA ASP A 71 25.19 13.62 6.91
C ASP A 71 25.49 12.11 6.97
N GLU A 72 24.80 11.28 6.20
CA GLU A 72 24.99 9.81 6.15
C GLU A 72 26.15 9.38 5.22
N TYR A 73 26.68 10.30 4.40
CA TYR A 73 27.77 10.06 3.44
C TYR A 73 29.08 10.76 3.84
N ARG A 74 29.45 10.72 5.12
CA ARG A 74 30.70 11.31 5.64
C ARG A 74 31.72 10.29 6.13
#